data_AF-X0XZA9-F1
#
_entry.id   AF-X0XZA9-F1
#
_cell.length_a   1.000
_cell.length_b   1.000
_cell.length_c   1.000
_cell.angle_alpha   90.00
_cell.angle_beta   90.00
_cell.angle_gamma   90.00
#
_symmetry.space_group_name_H-M   'P 1'
#
loop_
_entity.id
_entity.type
_entity.pdbx_description
1 polymer ?
#
loop_
_entity_poly.entity_id
_entity_poly.type
_entity_poly.pdbx_seq_one_letter_code
_entity_poly.pdbx_strand_id
1 'polypeptide(L)'
;ELAVVGLQEGAGERVACLVVPDYEKNEERSREEVRTKVEEHIQQVSRKLPLYKRIKTFHITDEELPRTATKKVKRREVVEILHRLKQEAEAGGGESGDDIDGSWLLDVVATICEKPRSSIYMDTRMDELGFDSLMYTELAAAIEAAGSESPQPDILKNLADLRELAECLKCKPGSRKEVARASESKGEKQEAVNIPPLLAEMGRKGLTAAQRWFFKDVLKPEFKGRANVPQHTHFIVV
;
A
#
# COMPACT_ATOMS: atom_id res chain seq x y z
N GLU A 1 4.28 -28.09 -5.40
CA GLU A 1 4.92 -28.00 -4.07
C GLU A 1 5.36 -26.58 -3.78
N LEU A 2 5.62 -26.22 -2.53
CA LEU A 2 6.13 -24.89 -2.18
C LEU A 2 7.03 -24.92 -0.93
N ALA A 3 7.95 -23.97 -0.83
CA ALA A 3 8.79 -23.75 0.33
C ALA A 3 8.80 -22.25 0.70
N VAL A 4 8.38 -21.95 1.93
CA VAL A 4 8.40 -20.58 2.49
C VAL A 4 9.62 -20.42 3.38
N VAL A 5 10.39 -19.37 3.14
CA VAL A 5 11.60 -19.02 3.89
C VAL A 5 11.65 -17.51 4.15
N GLY A 6 12.39 -17.10 5.17
CA GLY A 6 12.73 -15.70 5.35
C GLY A 6 14.03 -15.37 4.62
N LEU A 7 14.03 -14.26 3.89
CA LEU A 7 15.20 -13.66 3.27
C LEU A 7 15.63 -12.45 4.09
N GLN A 8 16.91 -12.38 4.43
CA GLN A 8 17.46 -11.21 5.10
C GLN A 8 17.53 -10.04 4.11
N GLU A 9 16.96 -8.90 4.50
CA GLU A 9 16.96 -7.68 3.69
C GLU A 9 17.30 -6.48 4.59
N GLY A 10 18.57 -6.07 4.54
CA GLY A 10 19.12 -5.07 5.46
C GLY A 10 18.96 -5.53 6.92
N ALA A 11 18.31 -4.69 7.73
CA ALA A 11 18.03 -4.96 9.14
C ALA A 11 16.78 -5.84 9.37
N GLY A 12 15.98 -6.15 8.34
CA GLY A 12 14.73 -6.89 8.44
C GLY A 12 14.74 -8.26 7.77
N GLU A 13 13.70 -9.05 8.05
CA GLU A 13 13.43 -10.33 7.39
C GLU A 13 12.17 -10.21 6.51
N ARG A 14 12.27 -10.67 5.26
CA ARG A 14 11.19 -10.70 4.27
C ARG A 14 10.74 -12.14 4.05
N VAL A 15 9.44 -12.40 4.16
CA VAL A 15 8.87 -13.72 3.84
C VAL A 15 8.86 -13.92 2.32
N ALA A 16 9.58 -14.91 1.84
CA ALA A 16 9.65 -15.31 0.44
C ALA A 16 9.19 -16.76 0.23
N CYS A 17 8.70 -17.05 -0.97
CA CYS A 17 8.20 -18.39 -1.32
C CYS A 17 8.75 -18.85 -2.66
N LEU A 18 9.30 -20.07 -2.70
CA LEU A 18 9.65 -20.76 -3.95
C LEU A 18 8.58 -21.81 -4.24
N VAL A 19 7.98 -21.75 -5.43
CA VAL A 19 6.84 -22.58 -5.81
C VAL A 19 7.17 -23.41 -7.04
N VAL A 20 6.84 -24.69 -6.98
CA VAL A 20 6.95 -25.64 -8.09
C VAL A 20 5.55 -26.13 -8.45
N PRO A 21 4.92 -25.61 -9.51
CA PRO A 21 3.60 -26.04 -9.92
C PRO A 21 3.59 -27.50 -10.38
N ASP A 22 2.52 -28.22 -10.03
CA ASP A 22 2.28 -29.58 -10.50
C ASP A 22 1.50 -29.48 -11.82
N TYR A 23 2.23 -29.56 -12.94
CA TYR A 23 1.67 -29.45 -14.29
C TYR A 23 0.92 -30.72 -14.71
N GLU A 24 1.31 -31.89 -14.17
CA GLU A 24 0.70 -33.19 -14.52
C GLU A 24 -0.75 -33.29 -14.03
N LYS A 25 -1.10 -32.65 -12.91
CA LYS A 25 -2.50 -32.60 -12.45
C LYS A 25 -3.42 -31.68 -13.25
N ASN A 26 -2.86 -30.89 -14.16
CA ASN A 26 -3.58 -29.88 -14.95
C ASN A 26 -3.27 -30.03 -16.44
N GLU A 27 -3.30 -31.26 -16.97
CA GLU A 27 -3.01 -31.55 -18.39
C GLU A 27 -3.88 -30.74 -19.38
N GLU A 28 -5.07 -30.32 -18.95
CA GLU A 28 -6.00 -29.53 -19.76
C GLU A 28 -5.68 -28.02 -19.83
N ARG A 29 -4.71 -27.52 -19.04
CA ARG A 29 -4.44 -26.08 -18.89
C ARG A 29 -3.08 -25.69 -19.41
N SER A 30 -2.99 -24.48 -19.97
CA SER A 30 -1.70 -23.95 -20.40
C SER A 30 -0.80 -23.69 -19.19
N ARG A 31 0.53 -23.75 -19.39
CA ARG A 31 1.50 -23.45 -18.32
C ARG A 31 1.31 -22.05 -17.74
N GLU A 32 0.91 -21.10 -18.58
CA GLU A 32 0.63 -19.71 -18.21
C GLU A 32 -0.62 -19.62 -17.33
N GLU A 33 -1.70 -20.30 -17.68
CA GLU A 33 -2.93 -20.34 -16.87
C GLU A 33 -2.68 -20.94 -15.47
N VAL A 34 -1.83 -21.98 -15.40
CA VAL A 34 -1.44 -22.57 -14.12
C VAL A 34 -0.64 -21.56 -13.28
N ARG A 35 0.29 -20.82 -13.90
CA ARG A 35 1.06 -19.77 -13.21
C ARG A 35 0.14 -18.66 -12.68
N THR A 36 -0.78 -18.15 -13.48
CA THR A 36 -1.76 -17.13 -13.06
C THR A 36 -2.62 -17.62 -11.90
N LYS A 37 -3.12 -18.86 -11.95
CA LYS A 37 -3.91 -19.42 -10.85
C LYS A 37 -3.12 -19.58 -9.55
N VAL A 38 -1.86 -19.98 -9.65
CA VAL A 38 -0.98 -20.10 -8.49
C VAL A 38 -0.76 -18.72 -7.85
N GLU A 39 -0.52 -17.71 -8.67
CA GLU A 39 -0.38 -16.33 -8.20
C GLU A 39 -1.65 -15.81 -7.52
N GLU A 40 -2.81 -15.94 -8.18
CA GLU A 40 -4.10 -15.56 -7.61
C GLU A 40 -4.35 -16.25 -6.26
N HIS A 41 -4.04 -17.55 -6.17
CA HIS A 41 -4.19 -18.32 -4.95
C HIS A 41 -3.28 -17.80 -3.82
N ILE A 42 -2.00 -17.54 -4.11
CA ILE A 42 -1.04 -17.00 -3.14
C ILE A 42 -1.50 -15.63 -2.63
N GLN A 43 -2.00 -14.77 -3.53
CA GLN A 43 -2.52 -13.46 -3.15
C GLN A 43 -3.76 -13.58 -2.26
N GLN A 44 -4.72 -14.43 -2.63
CA GLN A 44 -5.94 -14.66 -1.84
C GLN A 44 -5.61 -15.19 -0.43
N VAL A 45 -4.68 -16.13 -0.31
CA VAL A 45 -4.25 -16.68 0.98
C VAL A 45 -3.51 -15.61 1.79
N SER A 46 -2.60 -14.87 1.16
CA SER A 46 -1.83 -13.81 1.83
C SER A 46 -2.73 -12.71 2.38
N ARG A 47 -3.80 -12.33 1.69
CA ARG A 47 -4.77 -11.32 2.17
C ARG A 47 -5.47 -11.74 3.47
N LYS A 48 -5.71 -13.04 3.65
CA LYS A 48 -6.33 -13.59 4.87
C LYS A 48 -5.37 -13.65 6.07
N LEU A 49 -4.07 -13.51 5.83
CA LEU A 49 -3.05 -13.57 6.87
C LEU A 49 -2.70 -12.17 7.41
N PRO A 50 -2.29 -12.07 8.70
CA PRO A 50 -1.72 -10.84 9.25
C PRO A 50 -0.48 -10.39 8.47
N LEU A 51 -0.23 -9.08 8.42
CA LEU A 51 0.82 -8.45 7.61
C LEU A 51 2.20 -9.14 7.70
N TYR A 52 2.63 -9.49 8.91
CA TYR A 52 3.93 -10.10 9.17
C TYR A 52 4.05 -11.56 8.70
N LYS A 53 2.95 -12.23 8.35
CA LYS A 53 2.93 -13.60 7.77
C LYS A 53 2.70 -13.61 6.26
N ARG A 54 2.45 -12.46 5.64
CA ARG A 54 2.17 -12.38 4.20
C ARG A 54 3.42 -12.67 3.41
N ILE A 55 3.27 -13.44 2.35
CA ILE A 55 4.36 -13.68 1.39
C ILE A 55 4.56 -12.38 0.62
N LYS A 56 5.74 -11.76 0.75
CA LYS A 56 6.05 -10.48 0.08
C LYS A 56 6.66 -10.69 -1.30
N THR A 57 7.35 -11.81 -1.51
CA THR A 57 7.98 -12.13 -2.78
C THR A 57 7.82 -13.62 -3.05
N PHE A 58 7.35 -14.00 -4.23
CA PHE A 58 7.28 -15.42 -4.62
C PHE A 58 7.91 -15.60 -5.99
N HIS A 59 8.51 -16.76 -6.22
CA HIS A 59 9.10 -17.12 -7.50
C HIS A 59 8.59 -18.51 -7.89
N ILE A 60 8.25 -18.66 -9.17
CA ILE A 60 7.80 -19.92 -9.74
C ILE A 60 8.96 -20.51 -10.52
N THR A 61 9.30 -21.76 -10.22
CA THR A 61 10.32 -22.53 -10.94
C THR A 61 9.74 -23.86 -11.40
N ASP A 62 10.25 -24.34 -12.54
CA ASP A 62 9.89 -25.65 -13.09
C ASP A 62 10.82 -26.75 -12.52
N GLU A 63 11.91 -26.37 -11.86
CA GLU A 63 12.87 -27.30 -11.23
C GLU A 63 12.36 -27.82 -9.88
N GLU A 64 12.65 -29.08 -9.56
CA GLU A 64 12.32 -29.63 -8.25
C GLU A 64 13.06 -28.93 -7.11
N LEU A 65 12.38 -28.77 -5.97
CA LEU A 65 13.00 -28.20 -4.78
C LEU A 65 14.17 -29.08 -4.29
N PRO A 66 15.27 -28.47 -3.81
CA PRO A 66 16.42 -29.21 -3.33
C PRO A 66 16.05 -30.11 -2.15
N ARG A 67 16.37 -31.42 -2.24
CA ARG A 67 15.99 -32.44 -1.27
C ARG A 67 17.18 -33.10 -0.60
N THR A 68 17.01 -33.52 0.66
CA THR A 68 17.92 -34.41 1.37
C THR A 68 17.74 -35.86 0.90
N ALA A 69 18.66 -36.75 1.30
CA ALA A 69 18.48 -38.20 1.12
C ALA A 69 17.15 -38.74 1.71
N THR A 70 16.60 -38.05 2.71
CA THR A 70 15.29 -38.34 3.32
C THR A 70 14.11 -37.64 2.65
N LYS A 71 14.28 -37.10 1.44
CA LYS A 71 13.27 -36.35 0.65
C LYS A 71 12.73 -35.09 1.34
N LYS A 72 13.41 -34.56 2.36
CA LYS A 72 13.04 -33.28 2.99
C LYS A 72 13.61 -32.12 2.20
N VAL A 73 12.86 -31.02 2.10
CA VAL A 73 13.33 -29.80 1.44
C VAL A 73 14.47 -29.16 2.24
N LYS A 74 15.58 -28.88 1.57
CA LYS A 74 16.74 -28.20 2.13
C LYS A 74 16.55 -26.69 2.10
N ARG A 75 16.02 -26.12 3.19
CA ARG A 75 15.69 -24.69 3.27
C ARG A 75 16.87 -23.74 3.01
N ARG A 76 18.10 -24.12 3.39
CA ARG A 76 19.30 -23.29 3.15
C ARG A 76 19.57 -23.11 1.65
N GLU A 77 19.48 -24.19 0.88
CA GLU A 77 19.66 -24.14 -0.58
C GLU A 77 18.52 -23.34 -1.26
N VAL A 78 17.28 -23.42 -0.74
CA VAL A 78 16.17 -22.58 -1.23
C VAL A 78 16.45 -21.09 -1.02
N VAL A 79 17.01 -20.71 0.13
CA VAL A 79 17.41 -19.32 0.42
C VAL A 79 18.48 -18.84 -0.58
N GLU A 80 19.48 -19.69 -0.88
CA GLU A 80 20.52 -19.38 -1.87
C GLU A 80 19.95 -19.19 -3.29
N ILE A 81 19.03 -20.08 -3.71
CA ILE A 81 18.34 -19.96 -5.00
C ILE A 81 17.57 -18.64 -5.10
N LEU A 82 16.81 -18.28 -4.06
CA LEU A 82 16.05 -17.03 -4.03
C LEU A 82 16.95 -15.79 -4.01
N HIS A 83 18.09 -15.84 -3.31
CA HIS A 83 19.07 -14.76 -3.35
C HIS A 83 19.64 -14.56 -4.75
N ARG A 84 19.99 -15.66 -5.44
CA ARG A 84 20.48 -15.61 -6.82
C ARG A 84 19.44 -15.03 -7.77
N LEU A 85 18.20 -15.52 -7.72
CA LEU A 85 17.11 -15.01 -8.57
C LEU A 85 16.83 -13.52 -8.31
N LYS A 86 16.93 -13.08 -7.05
CA LYS A 86 16.81 -11.67 -6.70
C LYS A 86 17.95 -10.84 -7.31
N GLN A 87 19.20 -11.30 -7.20
CA GLN A 87 20.35 -10.60 -7.79
C GLN A 87 20.27 -10.54 -9.32
N GLU A 88 19.78 -11.59 -9.98
CA GLU A 88 19.55 -11.62 -11.42
C GLU A 88 18.46 -10.63 -11.83
N ALA A 89 17.37 -10.52 -11.06
CA ALA A 89 16.33 -9.52 -11.29
C ALA A 89 16.85 -8.08 -11.09
N GLU A 90 17.65 -7.84 -10.04
CA GLU A 90 18.26 -6.53 -9.77
C GLU A 90 19.30 -6.14 -10.83
N ALA A 91 20.06 -7.10 -11.36
CA ALA A 91 21.05 -6.88 -12.40
C ALA A 91 20.42 -6.72 -13.80
N GLY A 92 19.30 -7.38 -14.07
CA GLY A 92 18.57 -7.30 -15.34
C GLY A 92 17.54 -6.15 -15.41
N GLY A 93 17.12 -5.59 -14.27
CA GLY A 93 16.09 -4.57 -14.17
C GLY A 93 16.52 -3.13 -14.47
N GLY A 94 17.69 -2.92 -15.08
CA GLY A 94 18.23 -1.59 -15.38
C GLY A 94 17.56 -0.86 -16.56
N GLU A 95 16.72 -1.53 -17.34
CA GLU A 95 16.14 -0.95 -18.57
C GLU A 95 14.65 -1.28 -18.68
N SER A 96 13.82 -0.43 -18.08
CA SER A 96 12.39 -0.41 -18.37
C SER A 96 11.89 1.04 -18.33
N GLY A 97 11.85 1.64 -19.51
CA GLY A 97 11.04 2.80 -19.84
C GLY A 97 11.46 4.11 -19.17
N ASP A 98 12.28 4.87 -19.87
CA ASP A 98 12.54 6.29 -19.62
C ASP A 98 11.24 7.10 -19.84
N ASP A 99 10.31 7.02 -18.88
CA ASP A 99 9.33 8.08 -18.64
C ASP A 99 10.06 9.10 -17.75
N ILE A 100 10.66 10.12 -18.38
CA ILE A 100 11.41 11.21 -17.72
C ILE A 100 10.60 11.84 -16.56
N ASP A 101 9.27 11.79 -16.62
CA ASP A 101 8.34 12.29 -15.59
C ASP A 101 8.12 11.36 -14.39
N GLY A 102 8.50 10.09 -14.49
CA GLY A 102 8.33 9.11 -13.42
C GLY A 102 9.58 8.90 -12.57
N SER A 103 10.76 9.25 -13.10
CA SER A 103 12.03 9.02 -12.42
C SER A 103 12.10 9.76 -11.08
N TRP A 104 11.62 11.02 -11.04
CA TRP A 104 11.61 11.81 -9.80
C TRP A 104 10.67 11.23 -8.73
N LEU A 105 9.53 10.67 -9.13
CA LEU A 105 8.58 10.03 -8.22
C LEU A 105 9.23 8.81 -7.57
N LEU A 106 9.96 8.02 -8.35
CA LEU A 106 10.71 6.87 -7.84
C LEU A 106 11.82 7.31 -6.87
N ASP A 107 12.46 8.47 -7.09
CA ASP A 107 13.48 9.02 -6.18
C ASP A 107 12.87 9.53 -4.86
N VAL A 108 11.70 10.17 -4.93
CA VAL A 108 10.94 10.60 -3.75
C VAL A 108 10.49 9.38 -2.94
N VAL A 109 9.93 8.37 -3.59
CA VAL A 109 9.48 7.14 -2.95
C VAL A 109 10.67 6.37 -2.34
N ALA A 110 11.81 6.32 -3.02
CA ALA A 110 13.05 5.73 -2.50
C ALA A 110 13.51 6.43 -1.21
N THR A 111 13.42 7.77 -1.19
CA THR A 111 13.80 8.59 -0.03
C THR A 111 12.88 8.34 1.15
N ILE A 112 11.56 8.35 0.95
CA ILE A 112 10.55 8.14 2.01
C ILE A 112 10.61 6.70 2.56
N CYS A 113 10.80 5.71 1.68
CA CYS A 113 10.85 4.31 2.08
C CYS A 113 12.23 3.85 2.57
N GLU A 114 13.25 4.72 2.55
CA GLU A 114 14.64 4.38 2.87
C GLU A 114 15.15 3.14 2.13
N LYS A 115 14.74 2.97 0.87
CA LYS A 115 15.09 1.83 0.02
C LYS A 115 15.93 2.28 -1.16
N PRO A 116 16.87 1.44 -1.64
CA PRO A 116 17.67 1.80 -2.79
C PRO A 116 16.76 1.96 -4.01
N ARG A 117 16.99 3.01 -4.80
CA ARG A 117 16.27 3.33 -6.03
C ARG A 117 16.24 2.17 -7.04
N SER A 118 17.26 1.31 -7.01
CA SER A 118 17.37 0.10 -7.83
C SER A 118 16.36 -1.00 -7.46
N SER A 119 15.74 -0.94 -6.29
CA SER A 119 14.74 -1.91 -5.82
C SER A 119 13.30 -1.47 -6.05
N ILE A 120 13.08 -0.30 -6.65
CA ILE A 120 11.77 0.33 -6.79
C ILE A 120 11.50 0.60 -8.26
N TYR A 121 10.42 0.00 -8.74
CA TYR A 121 9.94 0.05 -10.12
C TYR A 121 8.51 0.61 -10.17
N MET A 122 8.06 1.03 -11.35
CA MET A 122 6.73 1.62 -11.50
C MET A 122 5.57 0.66 -11.20
N ASP A 123 5.79 -0.63 -11.40
CA ASP A 123 4.86 -1.72 -11.08
C ASP A 123 4.96 -2.18 -9.62
N THR A 124 5.89 -1.64 -8.83
CA THR A 124 6.02 -1.98 -7.42
C THR A 124 4.77 -1.51 -6.66
N ARG A 125 4.17 -2.42 -5.90
CA ARG A 125 2.97 -2.14 -5.12
C ARG A 125 3.30 -1.32 -3.88
N MET A 126 2.41 -0.40 -3.49
CA MET A 126 2.60 0.40 -2.27
C MET A 126 2.64 -0.48 -1.00
N ASP A 127 1.88 -1.58 -1.00
CA ASP A 127 1.88 -2.60 0.07
C ASP A 127 3.25 -3.29 0.25
N GLU A 128 3.99 -3.49 -0.85
CA GLU A 128 5.31 -4.16 -0.84
C GLU A 128 6.40 -3.23 -0.34
N LEU A 129 6.23 -1.93 -0.60
CA LEU A 129 7.10 -0.89 -0.06
C LEU A 129 6.93 -0.74 1.46
N GLY A 130 5.77 -1.14 2.00
CA GLY A 130 5.46 -1.04 3.41
C GLY A 130 5.00 0.35 3.82
N PHE A 131 4.30 1.05 2.91
CA PHE A 131 3.76 2.37 3.17
C PHE A 131 2.86 2.38 4.41
N ASP A 132 3.18 3.26 5.36
CA ASP A 132 2.35 3.52 6.52
C ASP A 132 1.53 4.82 6.34
N SER A 133 0.67 5.11 7.31
CA SER A 133 -0.18 6.31 7.25
C SER A 133 0.61 7.63 7.25
N LEU A 134 1.83 7.65 7.79
CA LEU A 134 2.70 8.83 7.83
C LEU A 134 3.43 9.02 6.49
N MET A 135 3.97 7.93 5.93
CA MET A 135 4.60 7.92 4.61
C MET A 135 3.66 8.41 3.52
N TYR A 136 2.35 8.08 3.59
CA TYR A 136 1.36 8.65 2.68
C TYR A 136 1.22 10.17 2.80
N THR A 137 1.33 10.73 4.02
CA THR A 137 1.29 12.18 4.21
C THR A 137 2.58 12.85 3.76
N GLU A 138 3.74 12.21 3.96
CA GLU A 138 5.03 12.69 3.48
C GLU A 138 5.11 12.67 1.95
N LEU A 139 4.59 11.61 1.33
CA LEU A 139 4.50 11.51 -0.12
C LEU A 139 3.61 12.60 -0.71
N ALA A 140 2.46 12.87 -0.10
CA ALA A 140 1.58 13.97 -0.52
C ALA A 140 2.29 15.33 -0.43
N ALA A 141 3.02 15.58 0.65
CA ALA A 141 3.80 16.81 0.84
C ALA A 141 4.97 16.93 -0.14
N ALA A 142 5.64 15.82 -0.46
CA ALA A 142 6.73 15.80 -1.44
C ALA A 142 6.24 16.04 -2.87
N ILE A 143 5.07 15.51 -3.23
CA ILE A 143 4.39 15.78 -4.51
C ILE A 143 4.01 17.26 -4.62
N GLU A 144 3.49 17.85 -3.53
CA GLU A 144 3.17 19.28 -3.47
C GLU A 144 4.43 20.15 -3.66
N ALA A 145 5.53 19.80 -3.00
CA ALA A 145 6.81 20.48 -3.13
C ALA A 145 7.40 20.38 -4.56
N ALA A 146 7.10 19.29 -5.28
CA ALA A 146 7.49 19.10 -6.67
C ALA A 146 6.61 19.88 -7.67
N GLY A 147 5.60 20.61 -7.20
CA GLY A 147 4.76 21.48 -8.03
C GLY A 147 3.58 20.77 -8.71
N SER A 148 3.28 19.53 -8.31
CA SER A 148 2.08 18.79 -8.73
C SER A 148 0.95 18.98 -7.74
N GLU A 149 -0.31 18.92 -8.20
CA GLU A 149 -1.47 19.01 -7.30
C GLU A 149 -1.48 17.80 -6.36
N SER A 150 -1.42 18.04 -5.05
CA SER A 150 -1.32 16.99 -4.05
C SER A 150 -2.63 16.19 -3.99
N PRO A 151 -2.63 14.88 -4.32
CA PRO A 151 -3.79 14.04 -4.06
C PRO A 151 -4.02 13.95 -2.55
N GLN A 152 -5.29 13.91 -2.13
CA GLN A 152 -5.62 13.70 -0.73
C GLN A 152 -5.01 12.36 -0.25
N PRO A 153 -4.47 12.28 0.98
CA PRO A 153 -3.84 11.07 1.49
C PRO A 153 -4.74 9.82 1.42
N ASP A 154 -6.05 10.00 1.51
CA ASP A 154 -7.02 8.90 1.39
C ASP A 154 -7.17 8.37 -0.04
N ILE A 155 -6.92 9.20 -1.06
CA ILE A 155 -6.86 8.76 -2.46
C ILE A 155 -5.59 7.94 -2.68
N LEU A 156 -4.46 8.39 -2.13
CA LEU A 156 -3.18 7.69 -2.22
C LEU A 156 -3.23 6.28 -1.60
N LYS A 157 -3.94 6.11 -0.49
CA LYS A 157 -4.12 4.79 0.16
C LYS A 157 -4.88 3.77 -0.70
N ASN A 158 -5.70 4.24 -1.65
CA ASN A 158 -6.51 3.37 -2.50
C ASN A 158 -5.79 2.94 -3.78
N LEU A 159 -4.61 3.51 -4.07
CA LEU A 159 -3.81 3.17 -5.25
C LEU A 159 -3.05 1.86 -5.01
N ALA A 160 -2.97 1.03 -6.05
CA ALA A 160 -2.34 -0.28 -5.95
C ALA A 160 -0.82 -0.22 -6.17
N ASP A 161 -0.37 0.61 -7.12
CA ASP A 161 1.02 0.68 -7.59
C ASP A 161 1.49 2.11 -7.89
N LEU A 162 2.79 2.27 -8.11
CA LEU A 162 3.41 3.57 -8.42
C LEU A 162 3.05 4.08 -9.82
N ARG A 163 2.64 3.19 -10.73
CA ARG A 163 2.19 3.52 -12.09
C ARG A 163 0.85 4.25 -12.05
N GLU A 164 -0.12 3.74 -11.30
CA GLU A 164 -1.41 4.38 -11.06
C GLU A 164 -1.22 5.75 -10.39
N LEU A 165 -0.26 5.87 -9.48
CA LEU A 165 0.12 7.16 -8.88
C LEU A 165 0.68 8.14 -9.93
N ALA A 166 1.63 7.71 -10.76
CA ALA A 166 2.18 8.53 -11.82
C ALA A 166 1.12 8.96 -12.85
N GLU A 167 0.17 8.08 -13.18
CA GLU A 167 -0.98 8.41 -14.03
C GLU A 167 -1.92 9.41 -13.37
N CYS A 168 -2.18 9.25 -12.06
CA CYS A 168 -3.03 10.15 -11.29
C CYS A 168 -2.48 11.58 -11.27
N LEU A 169 -1.16 11.73 -11.21
CA LEU A 169 -0.48 13.03 -11.25
C LEU A 169 -0.50 13.67 -12.65
N LYS A 170 -0.50 12.85 -13.72
CA LYS A 170 -0.57 13.34 -15.11
C LYS A 170 -1.96 13.85 -15.50
N CYS A 171 -3.04 13.31 -14.92
CA CYS A 171 -4.39 13.74 -15.23
C CYS A 171 -4.80 14.98 -14.42
N LYS A 172 -4.88 16.15 -15.06
CA LYS A 172 -5.64 17.32 -14.53
C LYS A 172 -7.06 16.88 -14.11
N PRO A 173 -7.62 17.38 -13.00
CA PRO A 173 -8.97 17.01 -12.56
C PRO A 173 -9.99 17.68 -13.49
N GLY A 174 -10.33 16.97 -14.56
CA GLY A 174 -11.25 17.46 -15.58
C GLY A 174 -11.64 16.40 -16.61
N SER A 175 -11.63 15.11 -16.24
CA SER A 175 -12.41 14.03 -16.86
C SER A 175 -11.76 12.68 -16.57
N ARG A 176 -12.31 11.92 -15.62
CA ARG A 176 -12.25 10.46 -15.71
C ARG A 176 -13.61 9.92 -15.32
N LYS A 177 -14.36 9.51 -16.36
CA LYS A 177 -15.59 8.73 -16.23
C LYS A 177 -15.27 7.50 -15.39
N GLU A 178 -16.06 7.30 -14.35
CA GLU A 178 -16.17 6.05 -13.61
C GLU A 178 -16.39 4.91 -14.61
N VAL A 179 -15.45 3.96 -14.67
CA VAL A 179 -15.70 2.64 -15.24
C VAL A 179 -15.49 1.62 -14.14
N ALA A 180 -16.59 0.92 -13.86
CA ALA A 180 -16.83 0.04 -12.74
C ALA A 180 -15.85 -1.13 -12.62
N ARG A 181 -15.46 -1.43 -11.37
CA ARG A 181 -15.40 -2.80 -10.85
C ARG A 181 -16.01 -2.84 -9.45
N ALA A 182 -17.01 -3.69 -9.33
CA ALA A 182 -17.89 -3.83 -8.19
C ALA A 182 -17.18 -4.51 -7.01
N SER A 183 -17.28 -3.88 -5.85
CA SER A 183 -17.40 -4.54 -4.55
C SER A 183 -18.30 -3.68 -3.68
N GLU A 184 -19.47 -4.22 -3.37
CA GLU A 184 -20.50 -3.55 -2.58
C GLU A 184 -20.04 -3.33 -1.15
N SER A 185 -19.89 -2.06 -0.77
CA SER A 185 -20.15 -1.60 0.60
C SER A 185 -20.98 -0.33 0.50
N LYS A 186 -22.24 -0.40 0.94
CA LYS A 186 -23.15 0.74 1.05
C LYS A 186 -22.55 1.79 1.99
N GLY A 187 -21.85 2.78 1.44
CA GLY A 187 -21.68 4.09 2.03
C GLY A 187 -22.27 5.08 1.04
N GLU A 188 -23.31 5.81 1.44
CA GLU A 188 -23.89 6.88 0.63
C GLU A 188 -22.77 7.84 0.21
N LYS A 189 -22.55 7.96 -1.11
CA LYS A 189 -21.76 9.04 -1.70
C LYS A 189 -22.47 10.34 -1.35
N GLN A 190 -22.02 11.02 -0.31
CA GLN A 190 -22.42 12.39 -0.08
C GLN A 190 -21.79 13.22 -1.19
N GLU A 191 -22.59 13.52 -2.22
CA GLU A 191 -22.28 14.56 -3.18
C GLU A 191 -21.87 15.81 -2.38
N ALA A 192 -20.68 16.34 -2.64
CA ALA A 192 -20.22 17.55 -1.99
C ALA A 192 -21.18 18.69 -2.36
N VAL A 193 -22.17 18.92 -1.50
CA VAL A 193 -23.14 20.00 -1.66
C VAL A 193 -22.35 21.31 -1.62
N ASN A 194 -22.30 21.99 -2.75
CA ASN A 194 -21.65 23.30 -2.87
C ASN A 194 -22.53 24.35 -2.18
N ILE A 195 -22.36 24.48 -0.87
CA ILE A 195 -23.05 25.48 -0.05
C ILE A 195 -22.32 26.82 -0.24
N PRO A 196 -23.01 27.90 -0.61
CA PRO A 196 -22.38 29.21 -0.74
C PRO A 196 -21.73 29.64 0.58
N PRO A 197 -20.57 30.33 0.53
CA PRO A 197 -19.73 30.57 1.71
C PRO A 197 -20.46 31.27 2.87
N LEU A 198 -21.37 32.19 2.56
CA LEU A 198 -22.19 32.88 3.56
C LEU A 198 -23.15 31.94 4.30
N LEU A 199 -23.77 30.99 3.59
CA LEU A 199 -24.70 30.03 4.18
C LEU A 199 -23.94 28.99 5.02
N ALA A 200 -22.74 28.59 4.59
CA ALA A 200 -21.87 27.71 5.35
C ALA A 200 -21.38 28.35 6.66
N GLU A 201 -21.08 29.64 6.67
CA GLU A 201 -20.73 30.37 7.89
C GLU A 201 -21.91 30.50 8.86
N MET A 202 -23.09 30.87 8.35
CA MET A 202 -24.30 30.98 9.17
C MET A 202 -24.71 29.61 9.74
N GLY A 203 -24.64 28.55 8.93
CA GLY A 203 -24.92 27.18 9.36
C GLY A 203 -23.97 26.72 10.47
N ARG A 204 -22.66 26.95 10.31
CA ARG A 204 -21.65 26.60 11.34
C ARG A 204 -21.89 27.35 12.64
N LYS A 205 -22.22 28.64 12.59
CA LYS A 205 -22.54 29.43 13.80
C LYS A 205 -23.81 28.92 14.48
N GLY A 206 -24.83 28.59 13.71
CA GLY A 206 -26.09 28.02 14.21
C GLY A 206 -25.88 26.64 14.85
N LEU A 207 -25.15 25.74 14.18
CA LEU A 207 -24.82 24.41 14.71
C LEU A 207 -24.04 24.51 16.02
N THR A 208 -23.06 25.42 16.08
CA THR A 208 -22.28 25.66 17.31
C THR A 208 -23.15 26.14 18.45
N ALA A 209 -24.11 27.04 18.18
CA ALA A 209 -25.05 27.51 19.19
C ALA A 209 -25.98 26.40 19.68
N ALA A 210 -26.49 25.57 18.77
CA ALA A 210 -27.33 24.42 19.09
C ALA A 210 -26.58 23.36 19.90
N GLN A 211 -25.34 23.02 19.50
CA GLN A 211 -24.47 22.13 20.26
C GLN A 211 -24.20 22.67 21.66
N ARG A 212 -23.86 23.96 21.78
CA ARG A 212 -23.61 24.58 23.09
C ARG A 212 -24.87 24.58 23.97
N TRP A 213 -26.04 24.85 23.40
CA TRP A 213 -27.31 24.74 24.11
C TRP A 213 -27.58 23.31 24.58
N PHE A 214 -27.42 22.32 23.69
CA PHE A 214 -27.62 20.91 24.01
C PHE A 214 -26.69 20.43 25.12
N PHE A 215 -25.40 20.75 25.03
CA PHE A 215 -24.44 20.40 26.06
C PHE A 215 -24.74 21.10 27.39
N LYS A 216 -25.12 22.38 27.36
CA LYS A 216 -25.36 23.15 28.59
C LYS A 216 -26.65 22.75 29.30
N ASP A 217 -27.75 22.62 28.55
CA ASP A 217 -29.09 22.56 29.13
C ASP A 217 -29.66 21.13 29.15
N VAL A 218 -29.28 20.28 28.20
CA VAL A 218 -29.76 18.88 28.14
C VAL A 218 -28.79 17.94 28.84
N LEU A 219 -27.52 17.92 28.42
CA LEU A 219 -26.55 16.94 28.92
C LEU A 219 -25.94 17.29 30.27
N LYS A 220 -25.91 18.59 30.64
CA LYS A 220 -25.37 19.11 31.91
C LYS A 220 -24.09 18.40 32.37
N PRO A 221 -23.03 18.37 31.53
CA PRO A 221 -21.82 17.63 31.84
C PRO A 221 -21.09 18.27 33.04
N GLU A 222 -20.72 17.44 34.00
CA GLU A 222 -19.86 17.85 35.12
C GLU A 222 -18.39 17.72 34.73
N PHE A 223 -17.64 18.82 34.84
CA PHE A 223 -16.20 18.84 34.57
C PHE A 223 -15.42 18.88 35.89
N LYS A 224 -14.64 17.83 36.16
CA LYS A 224 -13.69 17.77 37.29
C LYS A 224 -12.26 18.01 36.78
N GLY A 225 -11.38 18.53 37.63
CA GLY A 225 -9.94 18.67 37.30
C GLY A 225 -9.55 19.89 36.44
N ARG A 226 -10.45 20.87 36.26
CA ARG A 226 -10.16 22.10 35.51
C ARG A 226 -8.96 22.90 36.03
N ALA A 227 -8.63 22.79 37.31
CA ALA A 227 -7.46 23.44 37.90
C ALA A 227 -6.12 22.88 37.38
N ASN A 228 -6.13 21.68 36.78
CA ASN A 228 -4.93 21.02 36.27
C ASN A 228 -4.67 21.33 34.79
N VAL A 229 -5.45 22.24 34.19
CA VAL A 229 -5.30 22.70 32.81
C VAL A 229 -4.28 23.85 32.79
N PRO A 230 -3.10 23.67 32.18
CA PRO A 230 -2.09 24.73 32.06
C PRO A 230 -2.64 25.92 31.25
N GLN A 231 -2.62 27.12 31.82
CA GLN A 231 -3.18 28.32 31.16
C GLN A 231 -2.24 28.99 30.16
N HIS A 232 -0.95 28.62 30.18
CA HIS A 232 0.12 29.35 29.46
C HIS A 232 0.85 28.52 28.41
N THR A 233 0.42 27.29 28.14
CA THR A 233 1.05 26.39 27.17
C THR A 233 0.00 25.71 26.32
N HIS A 234 0.31 25.45 25.05
CA HIS A 234 -0.51 24.53 24.24
C HIS A 234 -0.30 23.10 24.77
N PHE A 235 -1.38 22.39 25.07
CA PHE A 235 -1.33 20.99 25.48
C PHE A 235 -2.52 20.23 24.88
N ILE A 236 -2.32 18.94 24.65
CA ILE A 236 -3.37 18.03 24.17
C ILE A 236 -3.81 17.21 25.38
N VAL A 237 -5.12 17.16 25.62
CA VAL A 237 -5.71 16.23 26.60
C VAL A 237 -6.08 14.97 25.83
N VAL A 238 -5.38 13.87 26.14
CA VAL A 238 -5.70 12.52 25.64
C VAL A 238 -6.56 11.80 26.67
#